data_AF-A0A7Y5KHF2-F1
#
_entry.id   AF-A0A7Y5KHF2-F1
#
_cell.length_a   1.000
_cell.length_b   1.000
_cell.length_c   1.000
_cell.angle_alpha   90.00
_cell.angle_beta   90.00
_cell.angle_gamma   90.00
#
_symmetry.space_group_name_H-M   'P 1'
#
loop_
_entity.id
_entity.type
_entity.pdbx_description
1 polymer ?
#
loop_
_entity_poly.entity_id
_entity_poly.type
_entity_poly.pdbx_seq_one_letter_code
_entity_poly.pdbx_strand_id
1 'polypeptide(L)'
;MAAMGEEGLLHLAPGRDLPDSAGQVWVRQHALAPWSCEFLLNADADGLWQSKRDPSFSAPLETVTWERDGVRYLAPEIVLCHKVATGRPKDDDDLAAALPRLSPEQHAFLAEFVHTHAPGHAWAALLDRRS
;
A
#
# COMPACT_ATOMS: atom_id res chain seq x y z
N MET A 1 11.26 -12.54 13.72
CA MET A 1 10.68 -11.41 12.96
C MET A 1 10.76 -10.15 13.83
N ALA A 2 10.48 -8.97 13.30
CA ALA A 2 10.33 -7.78 14.13
C ALA A 2 9.09 -6.98 13.70
N ALA A 3 8.34 -6.44 14.64
CA ALA A 3 7.30 -5.45 14.38
C ALA A 3 7.91 -4.06 14.44
N MET A 4 7.49 -3.16 13.56
CA MET A 4 7.73 -1.73 13.76
C MET A 4 6.73 -1.21 14.79
N GLY A 5 7.20 -0.86 15.98
CA GLY A 5 6.43 -0.14 17.00
C GLY A 5 6.86 1.32 17.10
N GLU A 6 6.24 2.07 18.01
CA GLU A 6 6.53 3.50 18.22
C GLU A 6 7.98 3.78 18.61
N GLU A 7 8.61 2.87 19.35
CA GLU A 7 10.01 3.00 19.82
C GLU A 7 11.02 2.26 18.91
N GLY A 8 10.58 1.79 17.74
CA GLY A 8 11.41 1.09 16.76
C GLY A 8 11.09 -0.41 16.63
N LEU A 9 12.09 -1.19 16.19
CA LEU A 9 11.89 -2.60 15.84
C LEU A 9 11.83 -3.50 17.09
N LEU A 10 10.66 -4.05 17.35
CA LEU A 10 10.40 -5.00 18.42
C LEU A 10 10.59 -6.44 17.93
N HIS A 11 11.47 -7.21 18.56
CA HIS A 11 11.60 -8.64 18.25
C HIS A 11 10.28 -9.40 18.56
N LEU A 12 9.75 -10.07 17.54
CA LEU A 12 8.60 -10.96 17.60
C LEU A 12 9.09 -12.39 17.75
N ALA A 13 9.13 -12.88 18.99
CA ALA A 13 9.39 -14.28 19.30
C ALA A 13 8.18 -15.15 18.90
N PRO A 14 8.38 -16.46 18.62
CA PRO A 14 7.27 -17.36 18.32
C PRO A 14 6.19 -17.34 19.41
N GLY A 15 4.92 -17.28 19.01
CA GLY A 15 3.78 -17.23 19.93
C GLY A 15 3.52 -15.87 20.58
N ARG A 16 4.29 -14.84 20.24
CA ARG A 16 4.01 -13.47 20.67
C ARG A 16 2.98 -12.84 19.74
N ASP A 17 1.93 -12.26 20.30
CA ASP A 17 0.96 -11.46 19.57
C ASP A 17 1.61 -10.21 18.98
N LEU A 18 1.09 -9.79 17.83
CA LEU A 18 1.50 -8.54 17.22
C LEU A 18 0.91 -7.37 18.03
N PRO A 19 1.71 -6.35 18.39
CA PRO A 19 1.17 -5.14 19.00
C PRO A 19 0.14 -4.47 18.10
N ASP A 20 -0.96 -3.97 18.66
CA ASP A 20 -2.01 -3.28 17.90
C ASP A 20 -1.49 -2.04 17.14
N SER A 21 -0.41 -1.42 17.64
CA SER A 21 0.24 -0.28 16.99
C SER A 21 1.18 -0.66 15.83
N ALA A 22 1.42 -1.95 15.59
CA ALA A 22 2.38 -2.39 14.61
C ALA A 22 1.85 -2.25 13.18
N GLY A 23 2.33 -1.22 12.47
CA GLY A 23 1.98 -1.02 11.07
C GLY A 23 2.76 -1.92 10.10
N GLN A 24 3.86 -2.55 10.54
CA GLN A 24 4.77 -3.29 9.65
C GLN A 24 5.44 -4.46 10.37
N VAL A 25 5.71 -5.53 9.64
CA VAL A 25 6.53 -6.65 10.10
C VAL A 25 7.72 -6.84 9.17
N TRP A 26 8.91 -6.84 9.75
CA TRP A 26 10.18 -7.03 9.08
C TRP A 26 10.69 -8.45 9.34
N VAL A 27 11.14 -9.12 8.29
CA VAL A 27 11.57 -10.52 8.34
C VAL A 27 13.00 -10.68 7.82
N ARG A 28 13.75 -11.55 8.50
CA ARG A 28 15.12 -11.95 8.18
C ARG A 28 15.35 -13.38 8.66
N GLN A 29 16.28 -14.08 8.05
CA GLN A 29 16.54 -15.49 8.32
C GLN A 29 17.06 -15.75 9.76
N HIS A 30 17.93 -14.87 10.27
CA HIS A 30 18.46 -14.94 11.63
C HIS A 30 18.87 -13.55 12.14
N ALA A 31 19.25 -13.43 13.41
CA ALA A 31 19.49 -12.13 14.08
C ALA A 31 20.62 -11.27 13.46
N LEU A 32 21.57 -11.89 12.76
CA LEU A 32 22.67 -11.20 12.07
C LEU A 32 22.49 -11.09 10.54
N ALA A 33 21.38 -11.62 9.99
CA ALA A 33 21.12 -11.54 8.56
C ALA A 33 20.60 -10.14 8.18
N PRO A 34 20.82 -9.68 6.93
CA PRO A 34 20.12 -8.52 6.40
C PRO A 34 18.60 -8.78 6.38
N TRP A 35 17.82 -7.70 6.38
CA TRP A 35 16.37 -7.77 6.19
C TRP A 35 16.05 -8.33 4.81
N SER A 36 15.15 -9.31 4.78
CA SER A 36 14.77 -10.03 3.55
C SER A 36 13.47 -9.49 2.97
N CYS A 37 12.47 -9.21 3.81
CA CYS A 37 11.21 -8.63 3.38
C CYS A 37 10.52 -7.83 4.48
N GLU A 38 9.55 -7.02 4.04
CA GLU A 38 8.67 -6.19 4.85
C GLU A 38 7.22 -6.53 4.47
N PHE A 39 6.37 -6.69 5.49
CA PHE A 39 4.93 -6.82 5.37
C PHE A 39 4.28 -5.58 5.93
N LEU A 40 3.61 -4.82 5.07
CA LEU A 40 2.76 -3.72 5.50
C LEU A 40 1.41 -4.29 5.93
N LEU A 41 1.01 -4.02 7.16
CA LEU A 41 -0.24 -4.53 7.71
C LEU A 41 -1.35 -3.49 7.54
N ASN A 42 -2.50 -3.88 7.03
CA ASN A 42 -3.65 -2.99 6.94
C ASN A 42 -4.65 -3.39 8.00
N ALA A 43 -5.26 -2.39 8.64
CA ALA A 43 -6.39 -2.62 9.52
C ALA A 43 -7.58 -3.12 8.70
N ASP A 44 -8.46 -3.86 9.37
CA ASP A 44 -9.81 -4.10 8.87
C ASP A 44 -10.80 -3.16 9.56
N ALA A 45 -11.89 -2.87 8.87
CA ALA A 45 -13.07 -2.21 9.42
C ALA A 45 -14.27 -3.09 9.15
N ASP A 46 -14.77 -3.76 10.19
CA ASP A 46 -15.89 -4.70 10.12
C ASP A 46 -15.69 -5.81 9.06
N GLY A 47 -14.47 -6.34 8.96
CA GLY A 47 -14.10 -7.37 7.97
C GLY A 47 -13.84 -6.85 6.55
N LEU A 48 -13.93 -5.53 6.32
CA LEU A 48 -13.51 -4.90 5.08
C LEU A 48 -12.03 -4.48 5.16
N TRP A 49 -11.35 -4.51 4.02
CA TRP A 49 -10.03 -3.91 3.92
C TRP A 49 -10.17 -2.39 4.08
N GLN A 50 -9.41 -1.78 4.99
CA GLN A 50 -9.36 -0.32 5.16
C GLN A 50 -8.06 0.25 4.59
N SER A 51 -8.18 1.38 3.89
CA SER A 51 -7.02 2.07 3.36
C SER A 51 -6.21 2.73 4.47
N LYS A 52 -4.92 2.40 4.50
CA LYS A 52 -3.93 3.07 5.36
C LYS A 52 -3.71 4.55 5.03
N ARG A 53 -4.07 4.98 3.81
CA ARG A 53 -3.88 6.36 3.36
C ARG A 53 -5.12 7.21 3.51
N ASP A 54 -6.28 6.57 3.51
CA ASP A 54 -7.57 7.22 3.70
C ASP A 54 -8.46 6.30 4.53
N PRO A 55 -8.50 6.47 5.86
CA PRO A 55 -9.31 5.64 6.75
C PRO A 55 -10.83 5.69 6.45
N SER A 56 -11.29 6.69 5.70
CA SER A 56 -12.70 6.77 5.27
C SER A 56 -13.02 5.77 4.14
N PHE A 57 -11.99 5.27 3.45
CA PHE A 57 -12.15 4.29 2.38
C PHE A 57 -11.94 2.86 2.92
N SER A 58 -13.02 2.09 2.89
CA SER A 58 -13.01 0.65 3.17
C SER A 58 -13.77 -0.10 2.07
N ALA A 59 -13.31 -1.29 1.70
CA ALA A 59 -13.89 -2.08 0.63
C ALA A 59 -13.66 -3.59 0.84
N PRO A 60 -14.49 -4.45 0.23
CA PRO A 60 -14.22 -5.89 0.19
C PRO A 60 -12.84 -6.18 -0.42
N LEU A 61 -12.17 -7.23 0.08
CA LEU A 61 -10.81 -7.53 -0.35
C LEU A 61 -10.73 -7.82 -1.86
N GLU A 62 -11.75 -8.47 -2.42
CA GLU A 62 -11.89 -8.74 -3.85
C GLU A 62 -11.98 -7.48 -4.73
N THR A 63 -12.40 -6.35 -4.17
CA THR A 63 -12.49 -5.07 -4.89
C THR A 63 -11.14 -4.38 -4.97
N VAL A 64 -10.29 -4.56 -3.96
CA VAL A 64 -8.99 -3.87 -3.83
C VAL A 64 -7.80 -4.78 -4.11
N THR A 65 -8.05 -6.03 -4.53
CA THR A 65 -7.02 -7.00 -4.90
C THR A 65 -7.32 -7.68 -6.23
N TRP A 66 -6.28 -8.21 -6.85
CA TRP A 66 -6.36 -9.12 -7.98
C TRP A 66 -5.56 -10.39 -7.67
N GLU A 67 -5.87 -11.48 -8.34
CA GLU A 67 -5.23 -12.76 -8.11
C GLU A 67 -4.38 -13.18 -9.30
N ARG A 68 -3.21 -13.75 -9.00
CA ARG A 68 -2.38 -14.45 -9.97
C ARG A 68 -1.65 -15.59 -9.28
N ASP A 69 -1.74 -16.78 -9.88
CA ASP A 69 -1.04 -17.98 -9.43
C ASP A 69 -1.33 -18.31 -7.94
N GLY A 70 -2.57 -18.08 -7.50
CA GLY A 70 -3.00 -18.32 -6.12
C GLY A 70 -2.59 -17.24 -5.11
N VAL A 71 -1.94 -16.17 -5.57
CA VAL A 71 -1.50 -15.04 -4.72
C VAL A 71 -2.38 -13.83 -5.02
N ARG A 72 -2.96 -13.24 -3.96
CA ARG A 72 -3.65 -11.96 -4.06
C ARG A 72 -2.67 -10.81 -3.90
N TYR A 73 -2.77 -9.85 -4.80
CA TYR A 73 -1.99 -8.62 -4.83
C TYR A 73 -2.94 -7.44 -4.71
N LEU A 74 -2.52 -6.36 -4.04
CA LEU A 74 -3.27 -5.11 -4.12
C LEU A 74 -3.41 -4.65 -5.58
N ALA A 75 -4.59 -4.12 -5.90
CA ALA A 75 -4.85 -3.56 -7.20
C ALA A 75 -3.89 -2.39 -7.47
N PRO A 76 -3.39 -2.22 -8.72
CA PRO A 76 -2.33 -1.26 -9.01
C PRO A 76 -2.64 0.19 -8.58
N GLU A 77 -3.87 0.65 -8.77
CA GLU A 77 -4.37 1.96 -8.34
C GLU A 77 -4.29 2.13 -6.82
N ILE A 78 -4.57 1.09 -6.04
CA ILE A 78 -4.46 1.10 -4.58
C ILE A 78 -2.99 1.19 -4.14
N VAL A 79 -2.10 0.46 -4.80
CA VAL A 79 -0.65 0.56 -4.58
C VAL A 79 -0.14 1.96 -4.91
N LEU A 80 -0.61 2.57 -5.99
CA LEU A 80 -0.24 3.92 -6.39
C LEU A 80 -0.73 4.97 -5.39
N CYS A 81 -1.94 4.85 -4.85
CA CYS A 81 -2.42 5.70 -3.75
C CYS A 81 -1.47 5.68 -2.55
N HIS A 82 -0.87 4.53 -2.24
CA HIS A 82 0.14 4.43 -1.18
C HIS A 82 1.43 5.20 -1.50
N LYS A 83 1.80 5.27 -2.77
CA LYS A 83 3.04 5.87 -3.28
C LYS A 83 2.96 7.38 -3.45
N VAL A 84 1.77 7.92 -3.70
CA VAL A 84 1.51 9.37 -3.72
C VAL A 84 2.05 10.04 -2.44
N ALA A 85 1.89 9.37 -1.29
CA ALA A 85 2.35 9.89 -0.01
C ALA A 85 3.87 9.89 0.19
N THR A 86 4.63 9.14 -0.62
CA THR A 86 6.11 9.05 -0.50
C THR A 86 6.87 9.86 -1.55
N GLY A 87 6.32 10.01 -2.76
CA GLY A 87 6.87 10.90 -3.80
C GLY A 87 8.31 10.61 -4.22
N ARG A 88 8.77 9.35 -4.16
CA ARG A 88 10.16 9.00 -4.53
C ARG A 88 10.28 8.84 -6.04
N PRO A 89 11.47 9.04 -6.64
CA PRO A 89 11.65 8.84 -8.08
C PRO A 89 11.17 7.48 -8.61
N LYS A 90 11.40 6.39 -7.84
CA LYS A 90 10.91 5.06 -8.22
C LYS A 90 9.38 4.96 -8.28
N ASP A 91 8.68 5.82 -7.55
CA ASP A 91 7.23 5.81 -7.51
C ASP A 91 6.67 6.34 -8.84
N ASP A 92 7.36 7.29 -9.48
CA ASP A 92 7.03 7.79 -10.83
C ASP A 92 7.22 6.70 -11.90
N ASP A 93 8.28 5.90 -11.79
CA ASP A 93 8.51 4.75 -12.68
C ASP A 93 7.37 3.71 -12.54
N ASP A 94 6.94 3.44 -11.32
CA ASP A 94 5.82 2.53 -11.03
C ASP A 94 4.49 3.07 -11.59
N LEU A 95 4.24 4.39 -11.47
CA LEU A 95 3.09 5.03 -12.12
C LEU A 95 3.15 4.85 -13.64
N ALA A 96 4.28 5.18 -14.27
CA ALA A 96 4.46 5.10 -15.72
C ALA A 96 4.25 3.67 -16.24
N ALA A 97 4.70 2.67 -15.48
CA ALA A 97 4.51 1.26 -15.80
C ALA A 97 3.04 0.81 -15.63
N ALA A 98 2.36 1.26 -14.57
CA ALA A 98 1.00 0.84 -14.27
C ALA A 98 -0.06 1.55 -15.13
N LEU A 99 0.13 2.84 -15.44
CA LEU A 99 -0.86 3.69 -16.12
C LEU A 99 -1.46 3.06 -17.39
N PRO A 100 -0.70 2.46 -18.33
CA PRO A 100 -1.27 1.86 -19.53
C PRO A 100 -2.11 0.60 -19.28
N ARG A 101 -2.08 0.05 -18.06
CA ARG A 101 -2.74 -1.18 -17.66
C ARG A 101 -3.98 -0.94 -16.78
N LEU A 102 -4.18 0.31 -16.33
CA LEU A 102 -5.37 0.67 -15.56
C LEU A 102 -6.60 0.68 -16.47
N SER A 103 -7.71 0.12 -15.98
CA SER A 103 -9.03 0.37 -16.56
C SER A 103 -9.43 1.84 -16.37
N PRO A 104 -10.41 2.35 -17.14
CA PRO A 104 -10.94 3.69 -16.96
C PRO A 104 -11.39 3.98 -15.51
N GLU A 105 -12.01 3.00 -14.86
CA GLU A 105 -12.50 3.11 -13.49
C GLU A 105 -11.35 3.22 -12.48
N GLN A 106 -10.30 2.40 -12.64
CA GLN A 106 -9.11 2.44 -11.79
C GLN A 106 -8.32 3.75 -11.96
N HIS A 107 -8.25 4.23 -13.20
CA HIS A 107 -7.63 5.52 -13.50
C HIS A 107 -8.40 6.68 -12.86
N ALA A 108 -9.74 6.69 -13.01
CA ALA A 108 -10.59 7.70 -12.40
C ALA A 108 -10.48 7.72 -10.87
N PHE A 109 -10.49 6.54 -10.24
CA PHE A 109 -10.28 6.41 -8.80
C PHE A 109 -8.93 6.99 -8.36
N LEU A 110 -7.84 6.65 -9.05
CA LEU A 110 -6.51 7.19 -8.72
C LEU A 110 -6.45 8.71 -8.90
N ALA A 111 -7.04 9.24 -9.96
CA ALA A 111 -7.11 10.68 -10.21
C ALA A 111 -7.87 11.42 -9.10
N GLU A 112 -9.05 10.92 -8.73
CA GLU A 112 -9.84 11.46 -7.63
C GLU A 112 -9.08 11.42 -6.29
N PHE A 113 -8.41 10.29 -6.01
CA PHE A 113 -7.59 10.15 -4.81
C PHE A 113 -6.46 11.18 -4.77
N VAL A 114 -5.72 11.34 -5.88
CA VAL A 114 -4.63 12.32 -5.96
C VAL A 114 -5.15 13.75 -5.81
N HIS A 115 -6.24 14.12 -6.49
CA HIS A 115 -6.84 15.45 -6.36
C HIS A 115 -7.33 15.76 -4.95
N THR A 116 -7.85 14.74 -4.24
CA THR A 116 -8.36 14.89 -2.88
C THR A 116 -7.23 14.99 -1.84
N HIS A 117 -6.26 14.08 -1.91
CA HIS A 117 -5.26 13.90 -0.85
C HIS A 117 -3.92 14.57 -1.15
N ALA A 118 -3.63 14.87 -2.41
CA ALA A 118 -2.38 15.48 -2.84
C ALA A 118 -2.54 16.37 -4.09
N PRO A 119 -3.38 17.42 -4.04
CA PRO A 119 -3.70 18.26 -5.23
C PRO A 119 -2.47 18.94 -5.85
N GLY A 120 -1.40 19.15 -5.07
CA GLY A 120 -0.14 19.71 -5.56
C GLY A 120 0.84 18.68 -6.13
N HIS A 121 0.50 17.39 -6.14
CA HIS A 121 1.39 16.33 -6.63
C HIS A 121 1.47 16.39 -8.16
N ALA A 122 2.66 16.16 -8.71
CA ALA A 122 2.89 16.16 -10.16
C ALA A 122 2.00 15.14 -10.91
N TRP A 123 1.53 14.12 -10.20
CA TRP A 123 0.63 13.10 -10.76
C TRP A 123 -0.75 13.63 -11.13
N ALA A 124 -1.26 14.66 -10.45
CA ALA A 124 -2.56 15.25 -10.77
C ALA A 124 -2.62 15.67 -12.25
N ALA A 125 -1.65 16.48 -12.68
CA ALA A 125 -1.54 16.93 -14.05
C ALA A 125 -1.25 15.79 -15.05
N LEU A 126 -0.57 14.71 -14.64
CA LEU A 126 -0.33 13.56 -15.51
C LEU A 126 -1.58 12.73 -15.74
N LEU A 127 -2.41 12.57 -14.70
CA LEU A 127 -3.65 11.81 -14.75
C LEU A 127 -4.72 12.56 -15.56
N ASP A 128 -4.81 13.88 -15.44
CA ASP A 128 -5.79 14.67 -16.21
C ASP A 128 -5.62 14.55 -17.73
N ARG A 129 -4.38 14.35 -18.21
CA ARG A 129 -4.06 14.22 -19.64
C ARG A 129 -4.56 12.93 -20.31
N ARG A 130 -5.09 11.99 -19.52
CA ARG A 130 -5.59 10.69 -19.97
C ARG A 130 -7.12 10.53 -19.89
N SER A 131 -7.83 11.63 -19.65
CA SER A 131 -9.31 11.69 -19.67
C SER A 131 -9.91 11.75 -21.07
#